data_AF-A0A969K0R1-F1
#
_entry.id   AF-A0A969K0R1-F1
#
_cell.length_a   1.000
_cell.length_b   1.000
_cell.length_c   1.000
_cell.angle_alpha   90.00
_cell.angle_beta   90.00
_cell.angle_gamma   90.00
#
_symmetry.space_group_name_H-M   'P 1'
#
loop_
_entity.id
_entity.type
_entity.pdbx_description
1 polymer ?
#
loop_
_entity_poly.entity_id
_entity_poly.type
_entity_poly.pdbx_seq_one_letter_code
_entity_poly.pdbx_strand_id
1 'polypeptide(L)'
;MEDFFTEIFVFLLKARSDILLELLSHFSISAIKQPDSIYLSTQESFDALTNHAHASRPDVFIELASGGQREVIFIESKIGSTEGCEQLKRYAEHLNHLQSVDSGVLLFITRDYEPKDQNKILERCDRTKIKFLQLRWHEVYRFLAKYQEDFLLKEIKSFMEINNMSQSGQFSAIDILALTNFSNARSIMDETLLGEVFEEFRVTCGSVSEIGTASTQLRQHNRYIISSDRRGDIWVGLGYWMNPSITTNYPEVGILIETVPNSTDREQILKAMLEVVQSSSGKWRGHNLTQAKNWSSITQVKPLHTFLSEENHVASVKTYFKETLADVHSIRQKYSHLPWKF
;
A
#
# COMPACT_ATOMS: atom_id res chain seq x y z
N MET A 1 -3.63 11.08 6.40
CA MET A 1 -4.39 11.12 5.14
C MET A 1 -5.76 10.48 5.35
N GLU A 2 -5.80 9.24 5.84
CA GLU A 2 -7.04 8.54 6.19
C GLU A 2 -7.90 9.34 7.17
N ASP A 3 -7.37 9.71 8.34
CA ASP A 3 -8.10 10.50 9.34
C ASP A 3 -8.69 11.81 8.77
N PHE A 4 -7.88 12.52 7.98
CA PHE A 4 -8.29 13.77 7.34
C PHE A 4 -9.48 13.57 6.39
N PHE A 5 -9.45 12.50 5.59
CA PHE A 5 -10.57 12.19 4.70
C PHE A 5 -11.81 11.77 5.49
N THR A 6 -11.65 10.94 6.52
CA THR A 6 -12.75 10.52 7.41
C THR A 6 -13.44 11.74 8.04
N GLU A 7 -12.68 12.71 8.53
CA GLU A 7 -13.23 13.94 9.13
C GLU A 7 -14.04 14.76 8.11
N ILE A 8 -13.53 14.95 6.90
CA ILE A 8 -14.24 15.69 5.85
C ILE A 8 -15.50 14.93 5.38
N PHE A 9 -15.40 13.60 5.25
CA PHE A 9 -16.54 12.76 4.88
C PHE A 9 -17.63 12.81 5.95
N VAL A 10 -17.27 12.71 7.24
CA VAL A 10 -18.22 12.87 8.34
C VAL A 10 -18.82 14.28 8.34
N PHE A 11 -18.03 15.32 8.09
CA PHE A 11 -18.53 16.68 7.98
C PHE A 11 -19.59 16.82 6.87
N LEU A 12 -19.38 16.20 5.70
CA LEU A 12 -20.40 16.13 4.64
C LEU A 12 -21.68 15.47 5.15
N LEU A 13 -21.58 14.31 5.79
CA LEU A 13 -22.74 13.58 6.30
C LEU A 13 -23.51 14.37 7.38
N LYS A 14 -22.83 15.17 8.19
CA LYS A 14 -23.46 16.11 9.15
C LYS A 14 -24.17 17.26 8.44
N ALA A 15 -23.52 17.85 7.43
CA ALA A 15 -24.06 18.98 6.69
C ALA A 15 -25.22 18.60 5.75
N ARG A 16 -25.25 17.34 5.31
CA ARG A 16 -26.18 16.79 4.31
C ARG A 16 -26.81 15.50 4.82
N SER A 17 -27.78 15.64 5.72
CA SER A 17 -28.51 14.50 6.29
C SER A 17 -29.28 13.70 5.23
N ASP A 18 -29.69 14.34 4.13
CA ASP A 18 -30.28 13.69 2.96
C ASP A 18 -29.32 12.66 2.36
N ILE A 19 -28.04 13.03 2.19
CA ILE A 19 -27.01 12.15 1.67
C ILE A 19 -26.72 11.02 2.66
N LEU A 20 -26.67 11.31 3.96
CA LEU A 20 -26.47 10.30 5.00
C LEU A 20 -27.58 9.24 4.98
N LEU A 21 -28.84 9.65 5.04
CA LEU A 21 -29.96 8.72 5.07
C LEU A 21 -30.06 7.89 3.80
N GLU A 22 -29.83 8.52 2.64
CA GLU A 22 -29.84 7.82 1.36
C GLU A 22 -28.62 6.89 1.24
N LEU A 23 -27.45 7.23 1.80
CA LEU A 23 -26.28 6.34 1.85
C LEU A 23 -26.60 5.07 2.67
N LEU A 24 -27.15 5.28 3.87
CA LEU A 24 -27.54 4.20 4.78
C LEU A 24 -28.59 3.29 4.14
N SER A 25 -29.52 3.86 3.38
CA SER A 25 -30.55 3.10 2.69
C SER A 25 -30.01 2.38 1.46
N HIS A 26 -29.27 3.08 0.59
CA HIS A 26 -28.76 2.59 -0.68
C HIS A 26 -27.89 1.35 -0.51
N PHE A 27 -27.02 1.34 0.50
CA PHE A 27 -26.15 0.21 0.82
C PHE A 27 -26.75 -0.78 1.82
N SER A 28 -28.02 -0.62 2.20
CA SER A 28 -28.68 -1.44 3.21
C SER A 28 -27.86 -1.56 4.50
N ILE A 29 -27.28 -0.43 4.91
CA ILE A 29 -26.49 -0.32 6.14
C ILE A 29 -27.45 -0.34 7.33
N SER A 30 -28.50 0.50 7.31
CA SER A 30 -29.44 0.62 8.43
C SER A 30 -30.84 0.11 8.08
N ALA A 31 -31.48 -0.50 9.08
CA ALA A 31 -32.90 -0.84 9.04
C ALA A 31 -33.80 0.39 9.31
N ILE A 32 -33.31 1.35 10.12
CA ILE A 32 -34.00 2.60 10.43
C ILE A 32 -33.90 3.57 9.25
N LYS A 33 -35.00 3.73 8.50
CA LYS A 33 -35.04 4.62 7.31
C LYS A 33 -35.29 6.09 7.63
N GLN A 34 -36.03 6.35 8.71
CA GLN A 34 -36.41 7.70 9.14
C GLN A 34 -36.18 7.83 10.65
N PRO A 35 -34.94 8.10 11.07
CA PRO A 35 -34.61 8.23 12.48
C PRO A 35 -35.20 9.52 13.08
N ASP A 36 -35.66 9.43 14.33
CA ASP A 36 -36.06 10.57 15.16
C ASP A 36 -34.83 11.37 15.61
N SER A 37 -33.70 10.69 15.81
CA SER A 37 -32.42 11.33 16.11
C SER A 37 -31.24 10.61 15.47
N ILE A 38 -30.22 11.41 15.12
CA ILE A 38 -28.96 10.96 14.54
C ILE A 38 -27.82 11.59 15.34
N TYR A 39 -26.91 10.76 15.83
CA TYR A 39 -25.63 11.20 16.40
C TYR A 39 -24.48 10.65 15.56
N LEU A 40 -23.50 11.51 15.23
CA LEU A 40 -22.37 11.18 14.36
C LEU A 40 -21.07 11.73 14.93
N SER A 41 -20.04 10.89 15.10
CA SER A 41 -18.78 11.26 15.75
C SER A 41 -17.58 10.47 15.19
N THR A 42 -16.39 11.05 15.20
CA THR A 42 -15.08 10.41 14.86
C THR A 42 -14.20 10.19 16.09
N GLN A 43 -14.71 10.54 17.27
CA GLN A 43 -13.94 10.61 18.52
C GLN A 43 -14.46 9.66 19.60
N GLU A 44 -15.39 8.75 19.26
CA GLU A 44 -15.90 7.77 20.22
C GLU A 44 -14.86 6.69 20.51
N SER A 45 -14.64 6.43 21.79
CA SER A 45 -13.71 5.41 22.28
C SER A 45 -14.41 4.49 23.26
N PHE A 46 -14.13 3.19 23.14
CA PHE A 46 -14.69 2.12 23.96
C PHE A 46 -13.55 1.43 24.70
N ASP A 47 -13.66 1.37 26.03
CA ASP A 47 -12.72 0.64 26.87
C ASP A 47 -12.63 -0.82 26.46
N ALA A 48 -11.45 -1.42 26.60
CA ALA A 48 -11.21 -2.80 26.21
C ALA A 48 -12.17 -3.77 26.93
N LEU A 49 -12.80 -4.68 26.18
CA LEU A 49 -13.47 -5.83 26.79
C LEU A 49 -12.45 -6.74 27.49
N THR A 50 -12.93 -7.58 28.42
CA THR A 50 -12.09 -8.49 29.22
C THR A 50 -11.20 -9.42 28.38
N ASN A 51 -11.61 -9.73 27.14
CA ASN A 51 -10.87 -10.58 26.22
C ASN A 51 -10.08 -9.80 25.15
N HIS A 52 -9.96 -8.47 25.27
CA HIS A 52 -9.24 -7.61 24.33
C HIS A 52 -7.97 -7.05 24.98
N ALA A 53 -6.87 -7.01 24.23
CA ALA A 53 -5.62 -6.37 24.68
C ALA A 53 -5.68 -4.84 24.63
N HIS A 54 -6.61 -4.28 23.85
CA HIS A 54 -6.67 -2.86 23.52
C HIS A 54 -8.11 -2.36 23.47
N ALA A 55 -8.29 -1.07 23.77
CA ALA A 55 -9.53 -0.32 23.55
C ALA A 55 -9.89 -0.27 22.05
N SER A 56 -11.11 0.13 21.74
CA SER A 56 -11.56 0.34 20.36
C SER A 56 -11.96 1.79 20.11
N ARG A 57 -11.64 2.27 18.91
CA ARG A 57 -11.98 3.61 18.46
C ARG A 57 -12.35 3.52 16.98
N PRO A 58 -13.62 3.32 16.63
CA PRO A 58 -14.02 3.31 15.23
C PRO A 58 -13.73 4.66 14.58
N ASP A 59 -13.37 4.66 13.30
CA ASP A 59 -13.12 5.88 12.55
C ASP A 59 -14.38 6.77 12.47
N VAL A 60 -15.56 6.14 12.36
CA VAL A 60 -16.85 6.81 12.49
C VAL A 60 -17.80 6.00 13.37
N PHE A 61 -18.45 6.69 14.29
CA PHE A 61 -19.57 6.21 15.08
C PHE A 61 -20.85 6.90 14.62
N ILE A 62 -21.88 6.13 14.30
CA ILE A 62 -23.24 6.62 14.04
C ILE A 62 -24.18 5.95 15.02
N GLU A 63 -25.06 6.72 15.61
CA GLU A 63 -26.19 6.22 16.38
C GLU A 63 -27.49 6.79 15.82
N LEU A 64 -28.45 5.89 15.60
CA LEU A 64 -29.78 6.20 15.09
C LEU A 64 -30.81 5.74 16.13
N ALA A 65 -31.78 6.59 16.43
CA ALA A 65 -32.92 6.20 17.24
C ALA A 65 -34.24 6.49 16.51
N SER A 66 -35.20 5.56 16.58
CA SER A 66 -36.55 5.74 16.05
C SER A 66 -37.55 4.91 16.84
N GLY A 67 -38.62 5.51 17.34
CA GLY A 67 -39.71 4.75 17.98
C GLY A 67 -39.28 3.85 19.14
N GLY A 68 -38.24 4.24 19.89
CA GLY A 68 -37.67 3.46 20.99
C GLY A 68 -36.64 2.40 20.57
N GLN A 69 -36.42 2.18 19.27
CA GLN A 69 -35.33 1.37 18.76
C GLN A 69 -34.05 2.19 18.63
N ARG A 70 -32.90 1.57 18.93
CA ARG A 70 -31.56 2.15 18.84
C ARG A 70 -30.64 1.26 18.02
N GLU A 71 -30.10 1.81 16.93
CA GLU A 71 -29.14 1.14 16.05
C GLU A 71 -27.80 1.89 16.10
N VAL A 72 -26.69 1.15 16.20
CA VAL A 72 -25.33 1.71 16.23
C VAL A 72 -24.51 1.19 15.06
N ILE A 73 -23.82 2.08 14.37
CA ILE A 73 -23.00 1.76 13.21
C ILE A 73 -21.56 2.19 13.51
N PHE A 74 -20.63 1.24 13.46
CA PHE A 74 -19.20 1.54 13.42
C PHE A 74 -18.72 1.48 11.98
N ILE A 75 -17.97 2.50 11.55
CA ILE A 75 -17.28 2.50 10.27
C ILE A 75 -15.79 2.47 10.54
N GLU A 76 -15.10 1.54 9.89
CA GLU A 76 -13.64 1.53 9.77
C GLU A 76 -13.28 1.84 8.32
N SER A 77 -12.44 2.85 8.12
CA SER A 77 -12.02 3.39 6.83
C SER A 77 -10.54 3.12 6.59
N LYS A 78 -10.23 2.59 5.40
CA LYS A 78 -8.87 2.35 4.95
C LYS A 78 -8.69 2.83 3.51
N ILE A 79 -7.67 3.66 3.28
CA ILE A 79 -7.32 4.18 1.95
C ILE A 79 -6.00 3.58 1.49
N GLY A 80 -5.01 3.45 2.37
CA GLY A 80 -3.68 2.94 2.04
C GLY A 80 -3.03 2.08 3.11
N SER A 81 -3.65 1.93 4.28
CA SER A 81 -3.22 1.00 5.31
C SER A 81 -4.12 -0.24 5.37
N THR A 82 -3.58 -1.37 5.85
CA THR A 82 -4.42 -2.50 6.31
C THR A 82 -4.93 -2.19 7.71
N GLU A 83 -6.02 -2.83 8.13
CA GLU A 83 -6.47 -2.71 9.52
C GLU A 83 -5.43 -3.27 10.51
N GLY A 84 -5.51 -2.82 11.76
CA GLY A 84 -4.73 -3.39 12.86
C GLY A 84 -5.13 -4.84 13.14
N CYS A 85 -4.19 -5.61 13.70
CA CYS A 85 -4.41 -7.02 14.07
C CYS A 85 -5.75 -7.21 14.80
N GLU A 86 -6.63 -8.09 14.30
CA GLU A 86 -7.95 -8.42 14.86
C GLU A 86 -8.89 -7.21 15.12
N GLN A 87 -8.65 -6.05 14.49
CA GLN A 87 -9.40 -4.82 14.78
C GLN A 87 -10.89 -4.94 14.48
N LEU A 88 -11.26 -5.46 13.30
CA LEU A 88 -12.66 -5.64 12.92
C LEU A 88 -13.39 -6.61 13.86
N LYS A 89 -12.72 -7.67 14.31
CA LYS A 89 -13.27 -8.62 15.28
C LYS A 89 -13.57 -7.93 16.61
N ARG A 90 -12.63 -7.13 17.13
CA ARG A 90 -12.85 -6.35 18.37
C ARG A 90 -14.04 -5.41 18.25
N TYR A 91 -14.19 -4.75 17.10
CA TYR A 91 -15.27 -3.78 16.88
C TYR A 91 -16.63 -4.46 16.82
N ALA A 92 -16.72 -5.60 16.15
CA ALA A 92 -17.93 -6.41 16.14
C ALA A 92 -18.31 -6.89 17.55
N GLU A 93 -17.34 -7.37 18.32
CA GLU A 93 -17.57 -7.78 19.71
C GLU A 93 -18.02 -6.60 20.59
N HIS A 94 -17.44 -5.41 20.42
CA HIS A 94 -17.92 -4.22 21.13
C HIS A 94 -19.37 -3.86 20.80
N LEU A 95 -19.72 -3.77 19.51
CA LEU A 95 -21.10 -3.53 19.08
C LEU A 95 -22.07 -4.55 19.70
N ASN A 96 -21.66 -5.82 19.77
CA ASN A 96 -22.47 -6.88 20.37
C ASN A 96 -22.74 -6.65 21.86
N HIS A 97 -21.75 -6.12 22.60
CA HIS A 97 -21.82 -5.89 24.05
C HIS A 97 -22.43 -4.54 24.45
N LEU A 98 -22.68 -3.63 23.51
CA LEU A 98 -23.35 -2.37 23.83
C LEU A 98 -24.73 -2.62 24.45
N GLN A 99 -24.92 -2.04 25.64
CA GLN A 99 -26.20 -2.04 26.33
C GLN A 99 -27.16 -1.06 25.67
N SER A 100 -28.46 -1.39 25.72
CA SER A 100 -29.53 -0.55 25.15
C SER A 100 -29.34 -0.25 23.66
N VAL A 101 -28.83 -1.22 22.90
CA VAL A 101 -28.73 -1.19 21.43
C VAL A 101 -29.43 -2.43 20.91
N ASP A 102 -30.41 -2.23 20.04
CA ASP A 102 -31.22 -3.31 19.46
C ASP A 102 -30.52 -4.01 18.30
N SER A 103 -29.75 -3.25 17.52
CA SER A 103 -28.98 -3.77 16.39
C SER A 103 -27.70 -2.98 16.15
N GLY A 104 -26.69 -3.65 15.61
CA GLY A 104 -25.39 -3.03 15.34
C GLY A 104 -24.85 -3.40 13.97
N VAL A 105 -24.16 -2.46 13.33
CA VAL A 105 -23.57 -2.67 12.01
C VAL A 105 -22.10 -2.27 12.04
N LEU A 106 -21.23 -3.20 11.68
CA LEU A 106 -19.83 -2.92 11.40
C LEU A 106 -19.66 -2.79 9.89
N LEU A 107 -19.34 -1.58 9.44
CA LEU A 107 -19.07 -1.26 8.05
C LEU A 107 -17.57 -1.06 7.84
N PHE A 108 -16.96 -1.86 6.96
CA PHE A 108 -15.57 -1.70 6.56
C PHE A 108 -15.50 -1.13 5.14
N ILE A 109 -14.85 0.03 4.97
CA ILE A 109 -14.71 0.71 3.67
C ILE A 109 -13.23 0.79 3.29
N THR A 110 -12.90 0.24 2.13
CA THR A 110 -11.50 0.16 1.63
C THR A 110 -11.34 0.85 0.28
N ARG A 111 -10.18 1.42 -0.02
CA ARG A 111 -9.84 1.80 -1.40
C ARG A 111 -9.62 0.54 -2.24
N ASP A 112 -8.73 -0.32 -1.75
CA ASP A 112 -8.22 -1.47 -2.48
C ASP A 112 -9.10 -2.70 -2.28
N TYR A 113 -8.92 -3.72 -3.13
CA TYR A 113 -9.65 -4.98 -2.98
C TYR A 113 -9.06 -5.82 -1.85
N GLU A 114 -9.74 -5.82 -0.71
CA GLU A 114 -9.30 -6.50 0.50
C GLU A 114 -10.45 -7.29 1.17
N PRO A 115 -10.87 -8.43 0.58
CA PRO A 115 -12.04 -9.17 1.05
C PRO A 115 -11.82 -9.72 2.47
N LYS A 116 -12.80 -9.53 3.34
CA LYS A 116 -12.78 -10.05 4.72
C LYS A 116 -13.66 -11.27 4.90
N ASP A 117 -13.22 -12.17 5.77
CA ASP A 117 -13.99 -13.33 6.18
C ASP A 117 -14.95 -12.94 7.31
N GLN A 118 -16.21 -12.70 6.95
CA GLN A 118 -17.27 -12.36 7.90
C GLN A 118 -17.43 -13.40 9.01
N ASN A 119 -17.18 -14.69 8.74
CA ASN A 119 -17.33 -15.72 9.77
C ASN A 119 -16.30 -15.58 10.88
N LYS A 120 -15.07 -15.15 10.54
CA LYS A 120 -14.02 -14.88 11.52
C LYS A 120 -14.31 -13.60 12.31
N ILE A 121 -14.80 -12.55 11.64
CA ILE A 121 -15.13 -11.27 12.29
C ILE A 121 -16.27 -11.45 13.29
N LEU A 122 -17.34 -12.17 12.91
CA LEU A 122 -18.55 -12.34 13.72
C LEU A 122 -18.56 -13.65 14.52
N GLU A 123 -17.40 -14.28 14.75
CA GLU A 123 -17.29 -15.59 15.40
C GLU A 123 -17.94 -15.62 16.80
N ARG A 124 -17.84 -14.52 17.55
CA ARG A 124 -18.31 -14.39 18.95
C ARG A 124 -19.48 -13.41 19.12
N CYS A 125 -20.18 -13.10 18.04
CA CYS A 125 -21.28 -12.12 18.04
C CYS A 125 -22.63 -12.80 17.83
N ASP A 126 -23.69 -12.21 18.37
CA ASP A 126 -25.05 -12.57 17.98
C ASP A 126 -25.33 -12.06 16.56
N ARG A 127 -25.39 -12.98 15.60
CA ARG A 127 -25.59 -12.68 14.18
C ARG A 127 -27.00 -12.19 13.84
N THR A 128 -27.95 -12.31 14.78
CA THR A 128 -29.28 -11.70 14.64
C THR A 128 -29.28 -10.24 15.05
N LYS A 129 -28.33 -9.83 15.90
CA LYS A 129 -28.14 -8.46 16.38
C LYS A 129 -27.13 -7.68 15.54
N ILE A 130 -26.03 -8.31 15.15
CA ILE A 130 -24.88 -7.65 14.52
C ILE A 130 -24.71 -8.06 13.06
N LYS A 131 -24.56 -7.06 12.18
CA LYS A 131 -24.26 -7.22 10.76
C LYS A 131 -22.85 -6.73 10.45
N PHE A 132 -22.15 -7.44 9.56
CA PHE A 132 -20.94 -6.95 8.94
C PHE A 132 -21.24 -6.60 7.48
N LEU A 133 -20.74 -5.45 7.04
CA LEU A 133 -20.79 -5.00 5.66
C LEU A 133 -19.39 -4.57 5.23
N GLN A 134 -19.08 -4.82 3.97
CA GLN A 134 -17.85 -4.36 3.35
C GLN A 134 -18.20 -3.63 2.06
N LEU A 135 -17.63 -2.43 1.91
CA LEU A 135 -17.72 -1.61 0.70
C LEU A 135 -16.32 -1.20 0.25
N ARG A 136 -16.23 -0.77 -1.00
CA ARG A 136 -15.07 -0.04 -1.50
C ARG A 136 -15.42 1.43 -1.74
N TRP A 137 -14.45 2.32 -1.54
CA TRP A 137 -14.65 3.76 -1.72
C TRP A 137 -15.17 4.14 -3.11
N HIS A 138 -14.86 3.36 -4.15
CA HIS A 138 -15.41 3.61 -5.50
C HIS A 138 -16.92 3.40 -5.61
N GLU A 139 -17.52 2.59 -4.72
CA GLU A 139 -18.97 2.42 -4.62
C GLU A 139 -19.59 3.68 -4.00
N VAL A 140 -18.97 4.20 -2.94
CA VAL A 140 -19.37 5.46 -2.31
C VAL A 140 -19.18 6.64 -3.28
N TYR A 141 -18.09 6.69 -4.05
CA TYR A 141 -17.88 7.70 -5.08
C TYR A 141 -19.01 7.69 -6.13
N ARG A 142 -19.35 6.50 -6.66
CA ARG A 142 -20.46 6.35 -7.62
C ARG A 142 -21.80 6.73 -7.03
N PHE A 143 -22.01 6.50 -5.74
CA PHE A 143 -23.18 6.98 -5.01
C PHE A 143 -23.21 8.52 -4.94
N LEU A 144 -22.11 9.15 -4.52
CA LEU A 144 -21.99 10.61 -4.41
C LEU A 144 -22.09 11.33 -5.76
N ALA A 145 -21.66 10.68 -6.85
CA ALA A 145 -21.71 11.23 -8.20
C ALA A 145 -23.14 11.52 -8.72
N LYS A 146 -24.18 11.00 -8.05
CA LYS A 146 -25.59 11.25 -8.40
C LYS A 146 -26.11 12.60 -7.91
N TYR A 147 -25.42 13.24 -6.98
CA TYR A 147 -25.86 14.49 -6.36
C TYR A 147 -25.32 15.69 -7.12
N GLN A 148 -26.08 16.78 -7.14
CA GLN A 148 -25.62 18.05 -7.66
C GLN A 148 -24.42 18.54 -6.84
N GLU A 149 -23.36 18.96 -7.51
CA GLU A 149 -22.12 19.39 -6.87
C GLU A 149 -22.31 20.73 -6.17
N ASP A 150 -22.15 20.72 -4.85
CA ASP A 150 -21.76 21.89 -4.08
C ASP A 150 -20.22 21.90 -3.90
N PHE A 151 -19.70 22.97 -3.30
CA PHE A 151 -18.25 23.10 -3.08
C PHE A 151 -17.68 21.92 -2.28
N LEU A 152 -18.39 21.44 -1.25
CA LEU A 152 -17.90 20.35 -0.39
C LEU A 152 -17.89 19.01 -1.12
N LEU A 153 -18.97 18.67 -1.84
CA LEU A 153 -19.03 17.46 -2.66
C LEU A 153 -17.96 17.45 -3.75
N LYS A 154 -17.70 18.60 -4.37
CA LYS A 154 -16.65 18.73 -5.38
C LYS A 154 -15.26 18.46 -4.82
N GLU A 155 -14.94 19.03 -3.66
CA GLU A 155 -13.64 18.80 -3.00
C GLU A 155 -13.48 17.33 -2.56
N ILE A 156 -14.53 16.72 -2.01
CA ILE A 156 -14.52 15.29 -1.64
C ILE A 156 -14.29 14.41 -2.87
N LYS A 157 -15.02 14.63 -3.96
CA LYS A 157 -14.85 13.85 -5.20
C LYS A 157 -13.46 14.04 -5.79
N SER A 158 -12.93 15.26 -5.79
CA SER A 158 -11.57 15.55 -6.26
C SER A 158 -10.52 14.82 -5.42
N PHE A 159 -10.68 14.84 -4.09
CA PHE A 159 -9.82 14.06 -3.18
C PHE A 159 -9.91 12.56 -3.49
N MET A 160 -11.12 12.03 -3.70
CA MET A 160 -11.32 10.62 -4.03
C MET A 160 -10.64 10.25 -5.36
N GLU A 161 -10.71 11.10 -6.38
CA GLU A 161 -10.06 10.89 -7.66
C GLU A 161 -8.53 10.89 -7.54
N ILE A 162 -7.96 11.91 -6.88
CA ILE A 162 -6.52 12.04 -6.67
C ILE A 162 -5.95 10.84 -5.91
N ASN A 163 -6.72 10.28 -4.98
CA ASN A 163 -6.29 9.16 -4.14
C ASN A 163 -6.77 7.79 -4.65
N ASN A 164 -7.16 7.67 -5.93
CA ASN A 164 -7.58 6.44 -6.59
C ASN A 164 -8.78 5.73 -5.93
N MET A 165 -9.62 6.47 -5.24
CA MET A 165 -10.85 5.99 -4.61
C MET A 165 -12.06 6.02 -5.55
N SER A 166 -11.95 6.60 -6.75
CA SER A 166 -13.03 6.68 -7.74
C SER A 166 -13.02 5.54 -8.76
N GLN A 167 -11.99 4.70 -8.80
CA GLN A 167 -11.78 3.70 -9.85
C GLN A 167 -12.87 2.61 -9.81
N SER A 168 -13.59 2.44 -10.92
CA SER A 168 -14.78 1.56 -11.01
C SER A 168 -14.49 0.05 -10.92
N GLY A 169 -13.21 -0.34 -10.83
CA GLY A 169 -12.78 -1.73 -10.95
C GLY A 169 -13.00 -2.32 -12.35
N GLN A 170 -13.22 -1.48 -13.37
CA GLN A 170 -13.32 -1.88 -14.77
C GLN A 170 -12.00 -1.65 -15.48
N PHE A 171 -11.71 -2.50 -16.46
CA PHE A 171 -10.56 -2.28 -17.34
C PHE A 171 -10.81 -1.08 -18.26
N SER A 172 -9.88 -0.14 -18.27
CA SER A 172 -9.76 0.88 -19.31
C SER A 172 -9.08 0.32 -20.56
N ALA A 173 -9.12 1.07 -21.66
CA ALA A 173 -8.37 0.72 -22.86
C ALA A 173 -6.85 0.64 -22.59
N ILE A 174 -6.33 1.47 -21.67
CA ILE A 174 -4.93 1.45 -21.26
C ILE A 174 -4.62 0.15 -20.51
N ASP A 175 -5.51 -0.31 -19.63
CA ASP A 175 -5.32 -1.56 -18.89
C ASP A 175 -5.32 -2.77 -19.84
N ILE A 176 -6.23 -2.78 -20.82
CA ILE A 176 -6.27 -3.83 -21.86
C ILE A 176 -4.98 -3.82 -22.67
N LEU A 177 -4.49 -2.64 -23.07
CA LEU A 177 -3.24 -2.51 -23.81
C LEU A 177 -2.04 -2.99 -22.96
N ALA A 178 -2.00 -2.63 -21.68
CA ALA A 178 -0.94 -3.06 -20.76
C ALA A 178 -0.94 -4.59 -20.57
N LEU A 179 -2.12 -5.20 -20.37
CA LEU A 179 -2.26 -6.66 -20.26
C LEU A 179 -1.84 -7.38 -21.56
N THR A 180 -2.22 -6.83 -22.71
CA THR A 180 -1.90 -7.42 -24.02
C THR A 180 -0.39 -7.39 -24.28
N ASN A 181 0.30 -6.33 -23.85
CA ASN A 181 1.74 -6.18 -24.05
C ASN A 181 2.59 -6.71 -22.89
N PHE A 182 1.98 -7.15 -21.79
CA PHE A 182 2.68 -7.55 -20.57
C PHE A 182 3.73 -8.64 -20.82
N SER A 183 3.36 -9.68 -21.56
CA SER A 183 4.27 -10.79 -21.89
C SER A 183 5.48 -10.33 -22.68
N ASN A 184 5.28 -9.42 -23.65
CA ASN A 184 6.37 -8.86 -24.45
C ASN A 184 7.28 -7.97 -23.59
N ALA A 185 6.70 -7.07 -22.79
CA ALA A 185 7.47 -6.22 -21.87
C ALA A 185 8.29 -7.04 -20.88
N ARG A 186 7.71 -8.11 -20.33
CA ARG A 186 8.43 -9.07 -19.48
C ARG A 186 9.57 -9.76 -20.23
N SER A 187 9.34 -10.22 -21.46
CA SER A 187 10.38 -10.87 -22.26
C SER A 187 11.57 -9.94 -22.51
N ILE A 188 11.33 -8.64 -22.71
CA ILE A 188 12.39 -7.64 -22.85
C ILE A 188 13.16 -7.47 -21.53
N MET A 189 12.47 -7.43 -20.38
CA MET A 189 13.13 -7.39 -19.06
C MET A 189 13.97 -8.66 -18.79
N ASP A 190 13.49 -9.82 -19.22
CA ASP A 190 14.26 -11.07 -19.17
C ASP A 190 15.49 -10.99 -20.07
N GLU A 191 15.34 -10.49 -21.30
CA GLU A 191 16.46 -10.36 -22.23
C GLU A 191 17.57 -9.45 -21.70
N THR A 192 17.23 -8.35 -21.03
CA THR A 192 18.22 -7.39 -20.48
C THR A 192 18.86 -7.86 -19.18
N LEU A 193 18.16 -8.64 -18.36
CA LEU A 193 18.67 -9.12 -17.07
C LEU A 193 19.39 -10.46 -17.16
N LEU A 194 18.97 -11.34 -18.06
CA LEU A 194 19.51 -12.69 -18.20
C LEU A 194 20.73 -12.73 -19.13
N GLY A 195 21.28 -13.92 -19.34
CA GLY A 195 22.48 -14.12 -20.15
C GLY A 195 23.68 -13.42 -19.53
N GLU A 196 24.37 -12.58 -20.31
CA GLU A 196 25.62 -11.92 -19.91
C GLU A 196 25.51 -11.07 -18.64
N VAL A 197 24.39 -10.35 -18.44
CA VAL A 197 24.19 -9.50 -17.26
C VAL A 197 24.02 -10.36 -16.01
N PHE A 198 23.27 -11.45 -16.10
CA PHE A 198 23.09 -12.40 -14.99
C PHE A 198 24.41 -13.06 -14.59
N GLU A 199 25.20 -13.47 -15.57
CA GLU A 199 26.52 -14.07 -15.33
C GLU A 199 27.46 -13.07 -14.65
N GLU A 200 27.48 -11.81 -15.11
CA GLU A 200 28.27 -10.75 -14.49
C GLU A 200 27.78 -10.41 -13.07
N PHE A 201 26.47 -10.39 -12.84
CA PHE A 201 25.89 -10.22 -11.50
C PHE A 201 26.29 -11.38 -10.58
N ARG A 202 26.27 -12.62 -11.07
CA ARG A 202 26.70 -13.81 -10.30
C ARG A 202 28.18 -13.74 -9.94
N VAL A 203 29.04 -13.35 -10.88
CA VAL A 203 30.47 -13.15 -10.59
C VAL A 203 30.68 -12.00 -9.59
N THR A 204 29.91 -10.92 -9.74
CA THR A 204 30.07 -9.69 -8.96
C THR A 204 29.44 -9.74 -7.58
N CYS A 205 28.42 -10.55 -7.35
CA CYS A 205 27.67 -10.58 -6.09
C CYS A 205 27.67 -11.97 -5.44
N GLY A 206 28.00 -13.03 -6.19
CA GLY A 206 28.00 -14.40 -5.69
C GLY A 206 26.71 -15.11 -6.01
N SER A 207 26.05 -15.66 -4.98
CA SER A 207 24.84 -16.43 -5.19
C SER A 207 23.67 -15.55 -5.55
N VAL A 208 22.99 -15.90 -6.63
CA VAL A 208 21.88 -15.14 -7.20
C VAL A 208 20.58 -15.90 -6.96
N SER A 209 19.51 -15.14 -6.75
CA SER A 209 18.15 -15.64 -6.73
C SER A 209 17.82 -16.44 -7.99
N GLU A 210 16.94 -17.42 -7.86
CA GLU A 210 16.40 -18.13 -9.01
C GLU A 210 15.66 -17.16 -9.95
N ILE A 211 15.64 -17.45 -11.25
CA ILE A 211 14.99 -16.60 -12.27
C ILE A 211 13.50 -16.39 -11.93
N GLY A 212 12.83 -17.42 -11.37
CA GLY A 212 11.44 -17.32 -10.93
C GLY A 212 11.20 -16.29 -9.81
N THR A 213 12.25 -15.95 -9.04
CA THR A 213 12.16 -14.95 -7.96
C THR A 213 11.83 -13.55 -8.49
N ALA A 214 12.27 -13.19 -9.70
CA ALA A 214 11.95 -11.88 -10.30
C ALA A 214 10.44 -11.65 -10.44
N SER A 215 9.69 -12.70 -10.80
CA SER A 215 8.23 -12.65 -10.89
C SER A 215 7.56 -12.53 -9.51
N THR A 216 8.09 -13.22 -8.50
CA THR A 216 7.63 -13.10 -7.10
C THR A 216 7.86 -11.68 -6.57
N GLN A 217 9.01 -11.10 -6.87
CA GLN A 217 9.34 -9.72 -6.51
C GLN A 217 8.41 -8.71 -7.19
N LEU A 218 8.02 -8.95 -8.44
CA LEU A 218 7.09 -8.07 -9.14
C LEU A 218 5.72 -8.07 -8.48
N ARG A 219 5.22 -9.27 -8.13
CA ARG A 219 3.93 -9.45 -7.47
C ARG A 219 3.88 -8.83 -6.06
N GLN A 220 4.95 -8.97 -5.28
CA GLN A 220 4.95 -8.62 -3.85
C GLN A 220 5.50 -7.22 -3.57
N HIS A 221 6.39 -6.72 -4.42
CA HIS A 221 7.16 -5.51 -4.16
C HIS A 221 7.21 -4.55 -5.34
N ASN A 222 6.45 -4.80 -6.41
CA ASN A 222 6.41 -3.96 -7.62
C ASN A 222 7.81 -3.76 -8.24
N ARG A 223 8.67 -4.78 -8.20
CA ARG A 223 10.02 -4.72 -8.79
C ARG A 223 10.37 -6.02 -9.51
N TYR A 224 10.97 -5.92 -10.70
CA TYR A 224 11.41 -7.07 -11.48
C TYR A 224 12.94 -7.13 -11.47
N ILE A 225 13.50 -7.95 -10.59
CA ILE A 225 14.94 -7.93 -10.27
C ILE A 225 15.51 -9.33 -10.11
N ILE A 226 16.82 -9.43 -10.34
CA ILE A 226 17.64 -10.49 -9.76
C ILE A 226 18.31 -9.95 -8.50
N SER A 227 18.50 -10.79 -7.49
CA SER A 227 19.09 -10.36 -6.23
C SER A 227 20.10 -11.35 -5.69
N SER A 228 20.98 -10.84 -4.83
CA SER A 228 21.91 -11.62 -4.02
C SER A 228 21.66 -11.28 -2.56
N ASP A 229 21.33 -12.30 -1.77
CA ASP A 229 21.13 -12.21 -0.33
C ASP A 229 21.84 -13.38 0.34
N ARG A 230 22.81 -13.08 1.21
CA ARG A 230 23.37 -14.08 2.12
C ARG A 230 23.58 -13.45 3.49
N ARG A 231 22.90 -14.04 4.49
CA ARG A 231 22.95 -13.71 5.92
C ARG A 231 22.31 -12.37 6.34
N GLY A 232 21.60 -11.68 5.43
CA GLY A 232 20.75 -10.55 5.80
C GLY A 232 21.48 -9.26 6.16
N ASP A 233 22.81 -9.19 6.06
CA ASP A 233 23.55 -7.96 6.38
C ASP A 233 23.65 -7.00 5.18
N ILE A 234 23.94 -7.53 3.99
CA ILE A 234 23.97 -6.77 2.73
C ILE A 234 23.17 -7.53 1.68
N TRP A 235 22.18 -6.83 1.12
CA TRP A 235 21.37 -7.30 0.00
C TRP A 235 21.69 -6.45 -1.24
N VAL A 236 21.82 -7.09 -2.40
CA VAL A 236 22.01 -6.40 -3.68
C VAL A 236 20.91 -6.82 -4.65
N GLY A 237 20.23 -5.85 -5.26
CA GLY A 237 19.22 -6.09 -6.28
C GLY A 237 19.51 -5.32 -7.55
N LEU A 238 19.41 -5.98 -8.70
CA LEU A 238 19.60 -5.40 -10.03
C LEU A 238 18.32 -5.61 -10.86
N GLY A 239 17.80 -4.54 -11.48
CA GLY A 239 16.69 -4.63 -12.43
C GLY A 239 15.79 -3.42 -12.45
N TYR A 240 14.49 -3.65 -12.37
CA TYR A 240 13.43 -2.68 -12.63
C TYR A 240 12.61 -2.41 -11.37
N TRP A 241 12.40 -1.14 -11.02
CA TRP A 241 11.49 -0.70 -9.96
C TRP A 241 10.29 -0.01 -10.59
N MET A 242 9.11 -0.59 -10.41
CA MET A 242 7.86 -0.02 -10.89
C MET A 242 7.33 0.97 -9.86
N ASN A 243 6.81 2.12 -10.32
CA ASN A 243 6.16 3.10 -9.45
C ASN A 243 4.64 3.10 -9.71
N PRO A 244 3.87 2.20 -9.08
CA PRO A 244 2.44 2.06 -9.35
C PRO A 244 1.61 3.24 -8.83
N SER A 245 2.16 4.04 -7.91
CA SER A 245 1.43 5.13 -7.25
C SER A 245 1.33 6.40 -8.08
N ILE A 246 2.16 6.54 -9.13
CA ILE A 246 2.18 7.72 -10.00
C ILE A 246 2.26 7.24 -11.45
N THR A 247 1.12 7.26 -12.15
CA THR A 247 0.99 6.79 -13.55
C THR A 247 1.82 7.61 -14.56
N THR A 248 2.34 8.76 -14.17
CA THR A 248 3.22 9.61 -14.99
C THR A 248 4.71 9.33 -14.79
N ASN A 249 5.09 8.52 -13.79
CA ASN A 249 6.48 8.16 -13.54
C ASN A 249 6.84 6.89 -14.30
N TYR A 250 7.89 6.99 -15.12
CA TYR A 250 8.48 5.82 -15.76
C TYR A 250 9.15 4.91 -14.73
N PRO A 251 9.15 3.58 -14.95
CA PRO A 251 9.93 2.66 -14.14
C PRO A 251 11.39 3.09 -14.05
N GLU A 252 12.04 2.85 -12.90
CA GLU A 252 13.48 3.05 -12.76
C GLU A 252 14.22 1.73 -13.06
N VAL A 253 15.42 1.85 -13.63
CA VAL A 253 16.31 0.75 -13.99
C VAL A 253 17.64 0.96 -13.30
N GLY A 254 18.22 -0.07 -12.69
CA GLY A 254 19.58 0.00 -12.15
C GLY A 254 19.86 -0.97 -11.01
N ILE A 255 20.61 -0.53 -10.00
CA ILE A 255 21.07 -1.36 -8.88
C ILE A 255 20.79 -0.70 -7.53
N LEU A 256 20.51 -1.53 -6.53
CA LEU A 256 20.27 -1.16 -5.15
C LEU A 256 21.10 -2.03 -4.22
N ILE A 257 21.77 -1.41 -3.25
CA ILE A 257 22.48 -2.09 -2.15
C ILE A 257 21.80 -1.68 -0.85
N GLU A 258 21.41 -2.66 -0.03
CA GLU A 258 20.60 -2.45 1.16
C GLU A 258 21.16 -3.20 2.38
N THR A 259 20.89 -2.68 3.57
CA THR A 259 21.17 -3.35 4.85
C THR A 259 19.97 -3.31 5.78
N VAL A 260 19.75 -4.40 6.50
CA VAL A 260 18.64 -4.55 7.45
C VAL A 260 18.85 -3.69 8.72
N PRO A 261 17.76 -3.32 9.43
CA PRO A 261 17.85 -2.60 10.70
C PRO A 261 18.70 -3.30 11.77
N ASN A 262 18.69 -4.64 11.79
CA ASN A 262 19.29 -5.45 12.86
C ASN A 262 20.64 -6.08 12.47
N SER A 263 21.30 -5.58 11.42
CA SER A 263 22.60 -6.10 10.98
C SER A 263 23.65 -5.87 12.06
N THR A 264 24.49 -6.88 12.32
CA THR A 264 25.59 -6.75 13.29
C THR A 264 26.68 -5.79 12.82
N ASP A 265 26.83 -5.62 11.50
CA ASP A 265 27.82 -4.74 10.88
C ASP A 265 27.22 -3.41 10.40
N ARG A 266 25.99 -3.09 10.82
CA ARG A 266 25.21 -1.94 10.33
C ARG A 266 25.99 -0.64 10.34
N GLU A 267 26.66 -0.29 11.43
CA GLU A 267 27.40 0.97 11.53
C GLU A 267 28.51 1.08 10.48
N GLN A 268 29.26 0.00 10.26
CA GLN A 268 30.32 -0.05 9.25
C GLN A 268 29.76 0.01 7.83
N ILE A 269 28.64 -0.67 7.57
CA ILE A 269 27.95 -0.66 6.28
C ILE A 269 27.42 0.75 5.97
N LEU A 270 26.75 1.41 6.93
CA LEU A 270 26.23 2.77 6.76
C LEU A 270 27.34 3.78 6.50
N LYS A 271 28.46 3.67 7.20
CA LYS A 271 29.63 4.52 6.97
C LYS A 271 30.17 4.35 5.55
N ALA A 272 30.33 3.11 5.09
CA ALA A 272 30.78 2.83 3.72
C ALA A 272 29.79 3.36 2.67
N MET A 273 28.48 3.17 2.87
CA MET A 273 27.43 3.70 2.00
C MET A 273 27.47 5.23 1.92
N LEU A 274 27.66 5.91 3.04
CA LEU A 274 27.80 7.38 3.09
C LEU A 274 29.03 7.85 2.30
N GLU A 275 30.17 7.19 2.47
CA GLU A 275 31.39 7.50 1.73
C GLU A 275 31.22 7.28 0.22
N VAL A 276 30.53 6.22 -0.20
CA VAL A 276 30.21 5.97 -1.62
C VAL A 276 29.35 7.11 -2.17
N VAL A 277 28.28 7.48 -1.48
CA VAL A 277 27.40 8.58 -1.92
C VAL A 277 28.19 9.89 -2.04
N GLN A 278 28.99 10.24 -1.04
CA GLN A 278 29.79 11.47 -1.03
C GLN A 278 30.86 11.52 -2.11
N SER A 279 31.50 10.39 -2.43
CA SER A 279 32.57 10.31 -3.43
C SER A 279 32.09 10.10 -4.87
N SER A 280 30.80 9.80 -5.08
CA SER A 280 30.25 9.43 -6.39
C SER A 280 29.77 10.59 -7.27
N SER A 281 29.95 11.85 -6.84
CA SER A 281 29.46 13.04 -7.57
C SER A 281 27.97 12.97 -7.97
N GLY A 282 27.13 12.40 -7.10
CA GLY A 282 25.68 12.28 -7.33
C GLY A 282 25.25 11.05 -8.15
N LYS A 283 26.19 10.21 -8.57
CA LYS A 283 25.90 8.94 -9.27
C LYS A 283 25.17 7.94 -8.37
N TRP A 284 25.52 7.89 -7.08
CA TRP A 284 24.81 7.10 -6.07
C TRP A 284 23.95 8.00 -5.16
N ARG A 285 22.74 7.54 -4.85
CA ARG A 285 21.79 8.22 -3.95
C ARG A 285 21.56 7.38 -2.69
N GLY A 286 21.64 7.99 -1.52
CA GLY A 286 21.43 7.32 -0.23
C GLY A 286 20.01 7.49 0.32
N HIS A 287 19.51 6.47 1.02
CA HIS A 287 18.24 6.48 1.73
C HIS A 287 18.40 5.99 3.17
N ASN A 288 17.84 6.73 4.13
CA ASN A 288 17.87 6.43 5.58
C ASN A 288 19.26 6.11 6.15
N LEU A 289 20.33 6.68 5.59
CA LEU A 289 21.72 6.37 6.00
C LEU A 289 22.09 6.86 7.41
N THR A 290 21.24 7.68 8.05
CA THR A 290 21.44 8.22 9.40
C THR A 290 20.46 7.65 10.43
N GLN A 291 19.53 6.78 10.02
CA GLN A 291 18.46 6.28 10.89
C GLN A 291 18.82 4.90 11.44
N ALA A 292 18.75 4.73 12.77
CA ALA A 292 19.22 3.49 13.41
C ALA A 292 18.31 2.27 13.19
N LYS A 293 17.00 2.46 13.02
CA LYS A 293 15.99 1.38 13.07
C LYS A 293 15.30 1.07 11.74
N ASN A 294 15.69 1.73 10.66
CA ASN A 294 15.06 1.58 9.35
C ASN A 294 15.98 0.83 8.38
N TRP A 295 15.39 0.23 7.36
CA TRP A 295 16.17 -0.24 6.21
C TRP A 295 16.90 0.93 5.58
N SER A 296 18.15 0.71 5.21
CA SER A 296 19.03 1.75 4.67
C SER A 296 19.69 1.25 3.40
N SER A 297 19.76 2.11 2.39
CA SER A 297 20.21 1.71 1.07
C SER A 297 20.94 2.82 0.32
N ILE A 298 21.71 2.40 -0.69
CA ILE A 298 22.22 3.25 -1.75
C ILE A 298 21.74 2.72 -3.09
N THR A 299 21.45 3.62 -4.02
CA THR A 299 20.92 3.30 -5.34
C THR A 299 21.68 4.01 -6.45
N GLN A 300 21.84 3.34 -7.57
CA GLN A 300 22.26 3.93 -8.84
C GLN A 300 21.25 3.48 -9.89
N VAL A 301 20.31 4.36 -10.22
CA VAL A 301 19.19 4.07 -11.11
C VAL A 301 18.93 5.22 -12.09
N LYS A 302 18.35 4.91 -13.24
CA LYS A 302 17.88 5.86 -14.26
C LYS A 302 16.42 5.56 -14.62
N PRO A 303 15.60 6.57 -14.93
CA PRO A 303 14.27 6.34 -15.49
C PRO A 303 14.36 5.58 -16.82
N LEU A 304 13.54 4.56 -17.04
CA LEU A 304 13.57 3.72 -18.24
C LEU A 304 13.42 4.53 -19.54
N HIS A 305 12.69 5.65 -19.50
CA HIS A 305 12.52 6.50 -20.68
C HIS A 305 13.83 7.08 -21.22
N THR A 306 14.89 7.18 -20.40
CA THR A 306 16.19 7.71 -20.85
C THR A 306 16.86 6.80 -21.88
N PHE A 307 16.41 5.55 -22.02
CA PHE A 307 16.93 4.60 -22.99
C PHE A 307 16.10 4.58 -24.29
N LEU A 308 14.93 5.24 -24.33
CA LEU A 308 14.02 5.18 -25.48
C LEU A 308 14.52 5.97 -26.70
N SER A 309 15.45 6.90 -26.50
CA SER A 309 16.11 7.63 -27.59
C SER A 309 17.19 6.82 -28.29
N GLU A 310 17.60 5.68 -27.72
CA GLU A 310 18.65 4.83 -28.25
C GLU A 310 18.11 3.92 -29.35
N GLU A 311 18.88 3.75 -30.44
CA GLU A 311 18.49 2.88 -31.57
C GLU A 311 18.28 1.43 -31.14
N ASN A 312 19.11 0.95 -30.20
CA ASN A 312 18.95 -0.35 -29.56
C ASN A 312 18.87 -0.19 -28.03
N HIS A 313 17.70 0.20 -27.56
CA HIS A 313 17.40 0.35 -26.14
C HIS A 313 17.70 -0.89 -25.28
N VAL A 314 17.57 -2.12 -25.81
CA VAL A 314 17.88 -3.36 -25.07
C VAL A 314 19.38 -3.45 -24.79
N ALA A 315 20.21 -3.20 -25.80
CA ALA A 315 21.66 -3.18 -25.64
C ALA A 315 22.12 -2.05 -24.71
N SER A 316 21.48 -0.88 -24.77
CA SER A 316 21.79 0.25 -23.89
C SER A 316 21.46 -0.05 -22.42
N VAL A 317 20.35 -0.73 -22.15
CA VAL A 317 20.02 -1.19 -20.78
C VAL A 317 21.03 -2.22 -20.28
N LYS A 318 21.39 -3.22 -21.10
CA LYS A 318 22.43 -4.21 -20.74
C LYS A 318 23.75 -3.53 -20.41
N THR A 319 24.18 -2.60 -21.24
CA THR A 319 25.41 -1.81 -21.03
C THR A 319 25.35 -1.07 -19.70
N TYR A 320 24.25 -0.39 -19.42
CA TYR A 320 24.08 0.33 -18.15
C TYR A 320 24.09 -0.60 -16.93
N PHE A 321 23.50 -1.80 -17.02
CA PHE A 321 23.61 -2.78 -15.95
C PHE A 321 25.06 -3.20 -15.70
N LYS A 322 25.83 -3.48 -16.75
CA LYS A 322 27.25 -3.82 -16.61
C LYS A 322 28.08 -2.69 -16.00
N GLU A 323 27.82 -1.44 -16.39
CA GLU A 323 28.45 -0.27 -15.77
C GLU A 323 28.16 -0.21 -14.26
N THR A 324 26.90 -0.41 -13.87
CA THR A 324 26.52 -0.41 -12.45
C THR A 324 27.15 -1.58 -11.68
N LEU A 325 27.31 -2.75 -12.32
CA LEU A 325 27.99 -3.90 -11.74
C LEU A 325 29.49 -3.67 -11.55
N ALA A 326 30.15 -3.01 -12.50
CA ALA A 326 31.55 -2.61 -12.35
C ALA A 326 31.76 -1.64 -11.18
N ASP A 327 30.80 -0.72 -10.94
CA ASP A 327 30.81 0.15 -9.76
C ASP A 327 30.65 -0.69 -8.47
N VAL A 328 29.70 -1.62 -8.42
CA VAL A 328 29.53 -2.51 -7.27
C VAL A 328 30.78 -3.34 -7.02
N HIS A 329 31.41 -3.88 -8.07
CA HIS A 329 32.68 -4.60 -7.95
C HIS A 329 33.76 -3.73 -7.29
N SER A 330 33.88 -2.47 -7.72
CA SER A 330 34.83 -1.50 -7.16
C SER A 330 34.53 -1.17 -5.68
N ILE A 331 33.25 -1.02 -5.33
CA ILE A 331 32.81 -0.83 -3.94
C ILE A 331 33.21 -2.05 -3.10
N ARG A 332 32.96 -3.27 -3.60
CA ARG A 332 33.33 -4.50 -2.90
C ARG A 332 34.83 -4.63 -2.66
N GLN A 333 35.64 -4.28 -3.66
CA GLN A 333 37.10 -4.30 -3.52
C GLN A 333 37.58 -3.30 -2.46
N LYS A 334 37.05 -2.07 -2.50
CA LYS A 334 37.41 -0.99 -1.56
C LYS A 334 36.97 -1.32 -0.13
N TYR A 335 35.78 -1.89 0.05
CA TYR A 335 35.20 -2.22 1.35
C TYR A 335 35.18 -3.74 1.59
N SER A 336 36.26 -4.42 1.24
CA SER A 336 36.37 -5.90 1.31
C SER A 336 36.27 -6.50 2.73
N HIS A 337 36.36 -5.66 3.77
CA HIS A 337 36.17 -6.04 5.16
C HIS A 337 34.68 -6.22 5.57
N LEU A 338 33.75 -5.61 4.83
CA LEU A 338 32.31 -5.74 5.08
C LEU A 338 31.81 -7.17 4.77
N PRO A 339 30.63 -7.57 5.28
CA PRO A 339 30.11 -8.94 5.14
C PRO A 339 29.56 -9.25 3.73
N TRP A 340 30.38 -9.06 2.69
CA TRP A 340 30.06 -9.40 1.31
C TRP A 340 30.07 -10.91 1.01
N LYS A 341 30.34 -11.77 2.00
CA LYS A 341 30.92 -13.11 1.79
C LYS A 341 29.95 -14.14 1.20
N PHE A 342 30.52 -14.88 0.25
CA PHE A 342 29.91 -15.68 -0.81
C PHE A 342 29.22 -16.96 -0.39
#